data_AF-A0A6B3FKS1-F1
#
_entry.id   AF-A0A6B3FKS1-F1
#
_cell.length_a   1.000
_cell.length_b   1.000
_cell.length_c   1.000
_cell.angle_alpha   90.00
_cell.angle_beta   90.00
_cell.angle_gamma   90.00
#
_symmetry.space_group_name_H-M   'P 1'
#
loop_
_entity.id
_entity.type
_entity.pdbx_description
1 polymer ?
#
loop_
_entity_poly.entity_id
_entity_poly.type
_entity_poly.pdbx_seq_one_letter_code
_entity_poly.pdbx_strand_id
1 'polypeptide(L)'
;MNVNTPGRQLLFSTVRLDNVTASGAVSTGTGFILLADLENGRMCPLLVTNKHVVAHAARLSAHFIVRKPDIDEPNLGQGAEVALPPNGYFGHPNPRVDIAVVPLASVLQQFGAQLFMRALPLSLLATEVANLYVDAIEEITFIGYPNGHRDPKHLTPIVRRGITATPLDLDMGGDPAFLVDGSVFG
;
A
#
# COMPACT_ATOMS: atom_id res chain seq x y z
N MET A 1 -17.93 14.06 -2.41
CA MET A 1 -17.19 13.64 -1.18
C MET A 1 -15.87 14.38 -1.14
N ASN A 2 -15.45 14.98 -0.02
CA ASN A 2 -14.15 15.68 0.03
C ASN A 2 -12.98 14.67 0.08
N VAL A 3 -12.41 14.29 -1.06
CA VAL A 3 -11.35 13.26 -1.16
C VAL A 3 -9.94 13.75 -0.82
N ASN A 4 -9.77 15.03 -0.47
CA ASN A 4 -8.47 15.65 -0.25
C ASN A 4 -8.02 15.66 1.22
N THR A 5 -8.71 14.95 2.11
CA THR A 5 -8.28 14.81 3.50
C THR A 5 -7.18 13.76 3.64
N PRO A 6 -6.24 13.87 4.61
CA PRO A 6 -5.16 12.90 4.78
C PRO A 6 -5.64 11.45 4.89
N GLY A 7 -6.65 11.22 5.73
CA GLY A 7 -7.24 9.88 5.87
C GLY A 7 -7.81 9.33 4.57
N ARG A 8 -8.43 10.16 3.71
CA ARG A 8 -8.93 9.70 2.41
C ARG A 8 -7.80 9.47 1.41
N GLN A 9 -6.74 10.28 1.44
CA GLN A 9 -5.56 10.02 0.63
C GLN A 9 -4.97 8.63 0.96
N LEU A 10 -4.85 8.29 2.25
CA LEU A 10 -4.43 6.96 2.72
C LEU A 10 -5.39 5.85 2.25
N LEU A 11 -6.71 6.03 2.42
CA LEU A 11 -7.72 5.06 1.97
C LEU A 11 -7.58 4.72 0.48
N PHE A 12 -7.35 5.73 -0.36
CA PHE A 12 -7.32 5.57 -1.82
C PHE A 12 -5.92 5.34 -2.40
N SER A 13 -4.87 5.39 -1.56
CA SER A 13 -3.54 4.88 -1.91
C SER A 13 -3.33 3.42 -1.47
N THR A 14 -4.26 2.86 -0.70
CA THR A 14 -4.19 1.47 -0.20
C THR A 14 -4.83 0.52 -1.21
N VAL A 15 -4.13 -0.54 -1.59
CA VAL A 15 -4.53 -1.48 -2.62
C VAL A 15 -4.56 -2.90 -2.04
N ARG A 16 -5.62 -3.64 -2.34
CA ARG A 16 -5.68 -5.08 -2.03
C ARG A 16 -4.98 -5.85 -3.14
N LEU A 17 -4.16 -6.82 -2.74
CA LEU A 17 -3.49 -7.74 -3.63
C LEU A 17 -4.00 -9.16 -3.39
N ASP A 18 -4.26 -9.87 -4.47
CA ASP A 18 -4.53 -11.30 -4.45
C ASP A 18 -3.41 -12.01 -5.23
N ASN A 19 -2.81 -13.02 -4.62
CA ASN A 19 -1.79 -13.86 -5.22
C ASN A 19 -2.30 -15.29 -5.26
N VAL A 20 -2.26 -15.89 -6.45
CA VAL A 20 -2.53 -17.31 -6.65
C VAL A 20 -1.25 -17.98 -7.10
N THR A 21 -0.79 -18.95 -6.33
CA THR A 21 0.41 -19.76 -6.64
C THR A 21 0.09 -20.84 -7.67
N ALA A 22 1.12 -21.48 -8.23
CA ALA A 22 0.95 -22.57 -9.19
C ALA A 22 0.19 -23.80 -8.63
N SER A 23 0.22 -24.01 -7.30
CA SER A 23 -0.56 -25.06 -6.63
C SER A 23 -2.03 -24.69 -6.41
N GLY A 24 -2.44 -23.47 -6.79
CA GLY A 24 -3.78 -22.94 -6.56
C GLY A 24 -3.98 -22.33 -5.16
N ALA A 25 -2.96 -22.32 -4.30
CA ALA A 25 -3.07 -21.64 -3.01
C ALA A 25 -3.24 -20.13 -3.23
N VAL A 26 -4.20 -19.54 -2.52
CA VAL A 26 -4.54 -18.13 -2.59
C VAL A 26 -4.05 -17.43 -1.32
N SER A 27 -3.29 -16.36 -1.49
CA SER A 27 -2.96 -15.42 -0.42
C SER A 27 -3.47 -14.02 -0.78
N THR A 28 -3.68 -13.22 0.26
CA THR A 28 -4.08 -11.82 0.11
C THR A 28 -3.11 -10.93 0.85
N GLY A 29 -2.94 -9.70 0.38
CA GLY A 29 -2.07 -8.73 0.99
C GLY A 29 -2.52 -7.31 0.75
N THR A 30 -1.76 -6.38 1.33
CA THR A 30 -1.96 -4.94 1.19
C THR A 30 -0.74 -4.34 0.52
N GLY A 31 -0.95 -3.38 -0.36
CA GLY A 31 0.11 -2.51 -0.85
C GLY A 31 -0.30 -1.05 -0.81
N PHE A 32 0.68 -0.17 -0.94
CA PHE A 32 0.53 1.28 -0.93
C PHE A 32 1.07 1.86 -2.21
N ILE A 33 0.33 2.78 -2.82
CA ILE A 33 0.80 3.49 -3.99
C ILE A 33 1.59 4.72 -3.55
N LEU A 34 2.90 4.66 -3.78
CA LEU A 34 3.81 5.78 -3.60
C LEU A 34 4.22 6.35 -4.94
N LEU A 35 4.51 7.65 -4.98
CA LEU A 35 4.97 8.35 -6.17
C LEU A 35 6.45 8.67 -5.99
N ALA A 36 7.30 7.96 -6.72
CA ALA A 36 8.74 8.10 -6.68
C ALA A 36 9.24 9.12 -7.70
N ASP A 37 10.15 10.00 -7.26
CA ASP A 37 10.93 10.87 -8.13
C ASP A 37 12.11 10.09 -8.72
N LEU A 38 12.15 9.95 -10.04
CA LEU A 38 13.30 9.36 -10.74
C LEU A 38 14.35 10.43 -11.02
N GLU A 39 15.62 10.04 -11.13
CA GLU A 39 16.77 10.94 -11.37
C GLU A 39 16.60 11.83 -12.62
N ASN A 40 15.80 11.39 -13.60
CA ASN A 40 15.49 12.13 -14.81
C ASN A 40 14.31 13.10 -14.68
N GLY A 41 13.85 13.37 -13.45
CA GLY A 41 12.72 14.26 -13.15
C GLY A 41 11.34 13.68 -13.46
N ARG A 42 11.25 12.39 -13.84
CA ARG A 42 9.96 11.73 -14.06
C ARG A 42 9.41 11.19 -12.75
N MET A 43 8.09 11.32 -12.58
CA MET A 43 7.36 10.64 -11.51
C MET A 43 7.03 9.20 -11.92
N CYS A 44 7.25 8.25 -11.03
CA CYS A 44 6.90 6.85 -11.22
C CYS A 44 6.00 6.37 -10.07
N PRO A 45 4.73 6.03 -10.32
CA PRO A 45 3.88 5.42 -9.31
C PRO A 45 4.31 3.96 -9.10
N LEU A 46 4.61 3.64 -7.84
CA LEU A 46 5.04 2.33 -7.39
C LEU A 46 4.01 1.79 -6.40
N LEU A 47 3.61 0.54 -6.58
CA LEU A 47 2.93 -0.21 -5.55
C LEU A 47 3.98 -0.83 -4.63
N VAL A 48 4.02 -0.40 -3.38
CA VAL A 48 4.93 -0.91 -2.34
C VAL A 48 4.18 -1.91 -1.47
N THR A 49 4.75 -3.10 -1.27
CA THR A 49 4.16 -4.19 -0.47
C THR A 49 5.26 -5.10 0.08
N ASN A 50 4.89 -6.16 0.78
CA ASN A 50 5.85 -7.17 1.24
C ASN A 50 6.26 -8.12 0.11
N LYS A 51 7.49 -8.64 0.13
CA LYS A 51 7.96 -9.61 -0.88
C LYS A 51 7.10 -10.86 -0.84
N HIS A 52 6.78 -11.36 0.36
CA HIS A 52 5.98 -12.59 0.50
C HIS A 52 4.56 -12.46 -0.08
N VAL A 53 4.02 -11.24 -0.23
CA VAL A 53 2.69 -11.01 -0.83
C VAL A 53 2.71 -11.26 -2.33
N VAL A 54 3.81 -10.92 -3.02
CA VAL A 54 3.91 -10.97 -4.49
C VAL A 54 4.77 -12.12 -5.01
N ALA A 55 5.57 -12.75 -4.15
CA ALA A 55 6.45 -13.84 -4.52
C ALA A 55 5.69 -15.08 -5.01
N HIS A 56 6.31 -15.83 -5.92
CA HIS A 56 5.84 -17.14 -6.41
C HIS A 56 4.42 -17.14 -7.01
N ALA A 57 3.93 -15.98 -7.42
CA ALA A 57 2.63 -15.86 -8.05
C ALA A 57 2.62 -16.55 -9.42
N ALA A 58 1.63 -17.41 -9.65
CA ALA A 58 1.22 -17.78 -11.01
C ALA A 58 0.26 -16.71 -11.57
N ARG A 59 -0.56 -16.11 -10.71
CA ARG A 59 -1.44 -14.98 -11.02
C ARG A 59 -1.37 -13.97 -9.88
N LEU A 60 -1.09 -12.72 -10.20
CA LEU A 60 -1.09 -11.60 -9.27
C LEU A 60 -2.13 -10.57 -9.74
N SER A 61 -3.01 -10.15 -8.84
CA SER A 61 -4.05 -9.17 -9.13
C SER A 61 -4.07 -8.05 -8.10
N ALA A 62 -4.24 -6.82 -8.57
CA ALA A 62 -4.50 -5.65 -7.74
C ALA A 62 -5.96 -5.19 -7.90
N HIS A 63 -6.59 -4.85 -6.78
CA HIS A 63 -7.99 -4.41 -6.76
C HIS A 63 -8.07 -2.91 -6.49
N PHE A 64 -8.74 -2.21 -7.40
CA PHE A 64 -8.95 -0.77 -7.34
C PHE A 64 -10.43 -0.43 -7.27
N ILE A 65 -10.75 0.76 -6.76
CA ILE A 65 -12.09 1.35 -6.90
C ILE A 65 -12.16 2.05 -8.26
N VAL A 66 -13.27 1.92 -8.96
CA VAL A 66 -13.51 2.60 -10.24
C VAL A 66 -13.79 4.08 -10.00
N ARG A 67 -13.32 4.94 -10.89
CA ARG A 67 -13.62 6.37 -10.93
C ARG A 67 -15.00 6.61 -11.51
N LYS A 68 -15.76 7.54 -10.93
CA LYS A 68 -17.01 7.98 -11.55
C LYS A 68 -16.73 8.68 -12.89
N PRO A 69 -17.58 8.50 -13.91
CA PRO A 69 -17.46 9.26 -15.15
C PRO A 69 -17.47 10.77 -14.87
N ASP A 70 -16.61 11.51 -15.58
CA ASP A 70 -16.59 12.98 -15.64
C ASP A 70 -16.28 13.73 -14.33
N ILE A 71 -16.04 13.04 -13.20
CA ILE A 71 -15.65 13.64 -11.92
C ILE A 71 -14.53 12.83 -11.21
N ASP A 72 -13.59 13.53 -10.56
CA ASP A 72 -12.52 12.90 -9.75
C ASP A 72 -13.06 12.40 -8.39
N GLU A 73 -13.98 11.45 -8.43
CA GLU A 73 -14.58 10.81 -7.25
C GLU A 73 -14.59 9.27 -7.36
N PRO A 74 -14.49 8.56 -6.22
CA PRO A 74 -14.64 7.11 -6.19
C PRO A 74 -16.08 6.70 -6.46
N ASN A 75 -16.27 5.71 -7.33
CA ASN A 75 -17.51 4.99 -7.48
C ASN A 75 -17.55 3.81 -6.50
N LEU A 76 -17.80 4.11 -5.22
CA LEU A 76 -17.76 3.11 -4.14
C LEU A 76 -18.65 1.90 -4.45
N GLY A 77 -18.10 0.70 -4.25
CA GLY A 77 -18.76 -0.56 -4.60
C GLY A 77 -18.51 -1.05 -6.03
N GLN A 78 -17.98 -0.20 -6.91
CA GLN A 78 -17.54 -0.58 -8.25
C GLN A 78 -16.03 -0.81 -8.22
N GLY A 79 -15.62 -2.07 -8.34
CA GLY A 79 -14.22 -2.48 -8.31
C GLY A 79 -13.68 -2.85 -9.69
N ALA A 80 -12.38 -2.66 -9.88
CA ALA A 80 -11.64 -3.18 -11.03
C ALA A 80 -10.52 -4.09 -10.54
N GLU A 81 -10.50 -5.33 -11.04
CA GLU A 81 -9.37 -6.24 -10.86
C GLU A 81 -8.40 -6.04 -12.02
N VAL A 82 -7.16 -5.72 -11.69
CA VAL A 82 -6.08 -5.48 -12.66
C VAL A 82 -5.01 -6.54 -12.47
N ALA A 83 -4.74 -7.30 -13.53
CA ALA A 83 -3.64 -8.25 -13.53
C ALA A 83 -2.30 -7.52 -13.47
N LEU A 84 -1.44 -7.93 -12.53
CA LEU A 84 -0.06 -7.50 -12.44
C LEU A 84 0.86 -8.60 -12.97
N PRO A 85 1.97 -8.26 -13.65
CA PRO A 85 2.93 -9.27 -14.09
C PRO A 85 3.54 -9.99 -12.87
N PRO A 86 3.45 -11.33 -12.76
CA PRO A 86 3.93 -12.06 -11.58
C PRO A 86 5.43 -11.89 -11.28
N ASN A 87 6.25 -11.63 -12.31
CA ASN A 87 7.68 -11.33 -12.20
C ASN A 87 8.00 -9.83 -12.38
N GLY A 88 6.99 -8.96 -12.34
CA GLY A 88 7.13 -7.52 -12.59
C GLY A 88 7.47 -6.70 -11.35
N TYR A 89 8.02 -7.33 -10.30
CA TYR A 89 8.35 -6.67 -9.04
C TYR A 89 9.85 -6.63 -8.80
N PHE A 90 10.29 -5.64 -8.03
CA PHE A 90 11.67 -5.49 -7.58
C PHE A 90 11.69 -5.62 -6.06
N GLY A 91 12.28 -6.71 -5.56
CA GLY A 91 12.49 -6.91 -4.13
C GLY A 91 13.68 -6.10 -3.62
N HIS A 92 13.62 -5.67 -2.36
CA HIS A 92 14.76 -5.05 -1.68
C HIS A 92 16.00 -5.97 -1.75
N PRO A 93 17.22 -5.45 -2.02
CA PRO A 93 18.42 -6.28 -2.20
C PRO A 93 18.84 -7.04 -0.94
N ASN A 94 18.64 -6.45 0.24
CA ASN A 94 18.82 -7.16 1.51
C ASN A 94 17.71 -8.22 1.70
N PRO A 95 18.03 -9.52 1.83
CA PRO A 95 17.04 -10.58 1.99
C PRO A 95 16.27 -10.50 3.33
N ARG A 96 16.84 -9.86 4.37
CA ARG A 96 16.17 -9.65 5.66
C ARG A 96 15.05 -8.61 5.61
N VAL A 97 15.03 -7.76 4.57
CA VAL A 97 14.01 -6.71 4.39
C VAL A 97 12.90 -7.24 3.51
N ASP A 98 11.71 -7.44 4.06
CA ASP A 98 10.55 -7.98 3.35
C ASP A 98 9.75 -6.90 2.62
N ILE A 99 10.40 -6.16 1.72
CA ILE A 99 9.78 -5.11 0.90
C ILE A 99 10.01 -5.38 -0.59
N ALA A 100 8.96 -5.19 -1.39
CA ALA A 100 8.97 -5.22 -2.84
C ALA A 100 8.21 -4.02 -3.41
N VAL A 101 8.62 -3.60 -4.61
CA VAL A 101 7.93 -2.55 -5.39
C VAL A 101 7.50 -3.09 -6.74
N VAL A 102 6.28 -2.75 -7.17
CA VAL A 102 5.74 -3.06 -8.50
C VAL A 102 5.50 -1.73 -9.23
N PRO A 103 6.21 -1.44 -10.33
CA PRO A 103 5.93 -0.25 -11.13
C PRO A 103 4.53 -0.31 -11.75
N LEU A 104 3.74 0.76 -11.57
CA LEU A 104 2.38 0.84 -12.08
C LEU A 104 2.25 1.63 -13.39
N ALA A 105 3.35 2.10 -13.97
CA ALA A 105 3.31 2.97 -15.16
C ALA A 105 2.50 2.36 -16.33
N SER A 106 2.71 1.08 -16.65
CA SER A 106 1.97 0.37 -17.71
C SER A 106 0.49 0.18 -17.36
N VAL A 107 0.21 -0.17 -16.11
CA VAL A 107 -1.15 -0.30 -15.59
C VAL A 107 -1.91 1.02 -15.72
N LEU A 108 -1.29 2.14 -15.34
CA LEU A 108 -1.94 3.45 -15.41
C LEU A 108 -2.08 3.96 -16.84
N GLN A 109 -1.16 3.61 -17.74
CA GLN A 109 -1.32 3.92 -19.15
C GLN A 109 -2.56 3.23 -19.73
N GLN A 110 -2.84 2.00 -19.31
CA GLN A 110 -3.97 1.21 -19.83
C GLN A 110 -5.30 1.51 -19.11
N PHE A 111 -5.26 1.65 -17.79
CA PHE A 111 -6.47 1.68 -16.95
C PHE A 111 -6.62 2.99 -16.17
N GLY A 112 -5.59 3.84 -16.09
CA GLY A 112 -5.52 4.96 -15.14
C GLY A 112 -6.70 5.93 -15.21
N ALA A 113 -7.27 6.16 -16.40
CA ALA A 113 -8.47 7.00 -16.57
C ALA A 113 -9.71 6.43 -15.86
N GLN A 114 -9.80 5.10 -15.71
CA GLN A 114 -10.94 4.39 -15.14
C GLN A 114 -10.76 4.11 -13.63
N LEU A 115 -9.52 4.12 -13.13
CA LEU A 115 -9.23 3.80 -11.74
C LEU A 115 -9.26 5.06 -10.87
N PHE A 116 -9.89 4.96 -9.70
CA PHE A 116 -9.79 5.96 -8.65
C PHE A 116 -8.75 5.53 -7.62
N MET A 117 -7.67 6.27 -7.56
CA MET A 117 -6.56 6.04 -6.65
C MET A 117 -5.83 7.34 -6.32
N ARG A 118 -5.10 7.32 -5.22
CA ARG A 118 -4.14 8.36 -4.84
C ARG A 118 -2.75 7.75 -4.79
N ALA A 119 -1.75 8.53 -5.18
CA ALA A 119 -0.35 8.16 -5.04
C ALA A 119 0.29 9.15 -4.07
N LEU A 120 0.87 8.65 -2.98
CA LEU A 120 1.47 9.49 -1.95
C LEU A 120 2.92 9.80 -2.35
N PRO A 121 3.36 11.06 -2.37
CA PRO A 121 4.74 11.37 -2.67
C PRO A 121 5.67 10.79 -1.58
N LEU A 122 6.87 10.35 -1.98
CA LEU A 122 7.86 9.80 -1.05
C LEU A 122 8.25 10.80 0.05
N SER A 123 8.12 12.11 -0.20
CA SER A 123 8.35 13.16 0.80
C SER A 123 7.45 13.10 2.04
N LEU A 124 6.41 12.27 2.04
CA LEU A 124 5.59 11.99 3.22
C LEU A 124 6.11 10.84 4.09
N LEU A 125 7.12 10.11 3.64
CA LEU A 125 7.76 9.09 4.46
C LEU A 125 8.48 9.75 5.63
N ALA A 126 8.44 9.10 6.80
CA ALA A 126 9.03 9.64 8.02
C ALA A 126 10.52 9.99 7.86
N THR A 127 11.25 9.23 7.03
CA THR A 127 12.67 9.45 6.73
C THR A 127 12.94 10.71 5.91
N GLU A 128 11.94 11.21 5.19
CA GLU A 128 12.07 12.36 4.28
C GLU A 128 11.58 13.68 4.92
N VAL A 129 10.87 13.60 6.04
CA VAL A 129 10.34 14.78 6.73
C VAL A 129 11.43 15.39 7.61
N ALA A 130 11.95 16.54 7.19
CA ALA A 130 12.99 17.25 7.93
C ALA A 130 12.53 17.63 9.34
N ASN A 131 13.36 17.34 10.35
CA ASN A 131 13.08 17.60 11.76
C ASN A 131 11.77 16.95 12.26
N LEU A 132 11.37 15.82 11.68
CA LEU A 132 10.24 15.06 12.20
C LEU A 132 10.54 14.65 13.65
N TYR A 133 9.77 15.22 14.57
CA TYR A 133 9.77 14.81 15.97
C TYR A 133 8.68 13.76 16.14
N VAL A 134 9.06 12.60 16.66
CA VAL A 134 8.18 11.50 17.03
C VAL A 134 8.47 11.21 18.49
N ASP A 135 7.47 11.35 19.37
CA ASP A 135 7.65 11.06 20.79
C ASP A 135 7.87 9.54 21.00
N ALA A 136 8.28 9.14 22.20
CA ALA A 136 8.43 7.75 22.58
C ALA A 136 7.10 6.98 22.46
N ILE A 137 5.98 7.66 22.74
CA ILE A 137 4.63 7.10 22.73
C ILE A 137 3.77 7.91 21.75
N GLU A 138 3.41 7.31 20.63
CA GLU A 138 2.67 7.94 19.54
C GLU A 138 1.50 7.08 19.09
N GLU A 139 0.41 7.72 18.67
CA GLU A 139 -0.73 7.03 18.07
C GLU A 139 -0.38 6.57 16.64
N ILE A 140 -0.57 5.29 16.37
CA ILE A 140 -0.36 4.71 15.03
C ILE A 140 -1.70 4.32 14.42
N THR A 141 -1.90 4.69 13.17
CA THR A 141 -3.02 4.21 12.36
C THR A 141 -2.56 3.11 11.42
N PHE A 142 -3.16 1.93 11.55
CA PHE A 142 -3.02 0.84 10.59
C PHE A 142 -4.11 0.95 9.55
N ILE A 143 -3.75 0.72 8.29
CA ILE A 143 -4.69 0.70 7.18
C ILE A 143 -4.33 -0.41 6.22
N GLY A 144 -5.33 -1.18 5.79
CA GLY A 144 -5.10 -2.27 4.85
C GLY A 144 -6.27 -3.21 4.69
N TYR A 145 -5.96 -4.38 4.16
CA TYR A 145 -6.88 -5.47 3.90
C TYR A 145 -6.48 -6.71 4.70
N PRO A 146 -6.62 -6.69 6.03
CA PRO A 146 -6.15 -7.78 6.91
C PRO A 146 -6.87 -9.07 6.57
N ASN A 147 -6.11 -10.12 6.22
CA ASN A 147 -6.62 -11.40 5.71
C ASN A 147 -7.64 -11.24 4.56
N GLY A 148 -7.45 -10.20 3.73
CA GLY A 148 -8.29 -9.90 2.59
C GLY A 148 -9.63 -9.24 2.93
N HIS A 149 -9.93 -9.00 4.21
CA HIS A 149 -11.17 -8.35 4.63
C HIS A 149 -11.22 -6.89 4.18
N ARG A 150 -12.41 -6.46 3.76
CA ARG A 150 -12.74 -5.10 3.31
C ARG A 150 -14.20 -4.82 3.60
N ASP A 151 -14.61 -3.55 3.47
CA ASP A 151 -16.04 -3.25 3.38
C ASP A 151 -16.62 -3.94 2.13
N PRO A 152 -17.61 -4.85 2.27
CA PRO A 152 -18.13 -5.61 1.13
C PRO A 152 -18.97 -4.76 0.17
N LYS A 153 -19.53 -3.64 0.65
CA LYS A 153 -20.37 -2.73 -0.15
C LYS A 153 -19.56 -1.65 -0.84
N HIS A 154 -18.54 -1.10 -0.18
CA HIS A 154 -17.80 0.07 -0.65
C HIS A 154 -16.38 -0.28 -1.12
N LEU A 155 -15.88 -1.49 -0.81
CA LEU A 155 -14.56 -2.02 -1.17
C LEU A 155 -13.36 -1.29 -0.53
N THR A 156 -13.62 -0.41 0.45
CA THR A 156 -12.60 0.34 1.17
C THR A 156 -11.81 -0.56 2.13
N PRO A 157 -10.54 -0.21 2.43
CA PRO A 157 -9.74 -0.92 3.41
C PRO A 157 -10.28 -0.74 4.84
N ILE A 158 -9.77 -1.56 5.75
CA ILE A 158 -10.05 -1.50 7.19
C ILE A 158 -8.99 -0.62 7.86
N VAL A 159 -9.45 0.27 8.74
CA VAL A 159 -8.59 1.15 9.54
C VAL A 159 -8.62 0.71 10.99
N ARG A 160 -7.45 0.61 11.62
CA ARG A 160 -7.28 0.26 13.04
C ARG A 160 -6.30 1.23 13.69
N ARG A 161 -6.27 1.24 15.02
CA ARG A 161 -5.40 2.11 15.82
C ARG A 161 -4.55 1.27 16.77
N GLY A 162 -3.34 1.75 17.02
CA GLY A 162 -2.42 1.27 18.04
C GLY A 162 -1.52 2.40 18.52
N ILE A 163 -0.44 2.04 19.20
CA ILE A 163 0.57 2.96 19.71
C ILE A 163 1.98 2.40 19.49
N THR A 164 2.99 3.27 19.43
CA THR A 164 4.37 2.81 19.62
C THR A 164 4.51 2.18 21.01
N ALA A 165 5.03 0.95 21.06
CA ALA A 165 5.34 0.24 22.30
C ALA A 165 6.82 0.39 22.71
N THR A 166 7.67 0.78 21.76
CA THR A 166 9.03 1.27 22.00
C THR A 166 9.27 2.53 21.18
N PRO A 167 10.18 3.43 21.61
CA PRO A 167 10.52 4.62 20.84
C PRO A 167 10.99 4.28 19.41
N LEU A 168 10.59 5.10 18.43
CA LEU A 168 10.91 4.90 17.01
C LEU A 168 12.39 5.17 16.71
N ASP A 169 13.02 6.04 17.50
CA ASP A 169 14.40 6.51 17.34
C ASP A 169 15.45 5.60 17.99
N LEU A 170 15.02 4.48 18.60
CA LEU A 170 15.88 3.50 19.24
C LEU A 170 15.77 2.13 18.55
N ASP A 171 16.90 1.59 18.12
CA ASP A 171 16.99 0.25 17.54
C ASP A 171 16.60 -0.84 18.55
N MET A 172 15.57 -1.62 18.25
CA MET A 172 15.16 -2.75 19.08
C MET A 172 16.13 -3.92 18.91
N GLY A 173 16.91 -4.21 19.95
CA GLY A 173 17.86 -5.34 19.94
C GLY A 173 19.03 -5.16 18.97
N GLY A 174 19.29 -3.94 18.50
CA GLY A 174 20.35 -3.63 17.53
C GLY A 174 19.95 -3.79 16.06
N ASP A 175 18.69 -4.14 15.77
CA ASP A 175 18.12 -4.03 14.42
C ASP A 175 17.30 -2.72 14.31
N PRO A 176 17.25 -2.08 13.13
CA PRO A 176 16.49 -0.85 12.89
C PRO A 176 14.98 -1.15 12.83
N ALA A 177 14.43 -1.49 13.99
CA ALA A 177 13.06 -1.93 14.21
C ALA A 177 12.55 -1.37 15.55
N PHE A 178 11.24 -1.24 15.66
CA PHE A 178 10.53 -0.81 16.87
C PHE A 178 9.26 -1.64 17.04
N LEU A 179 8.73 -1.68 18.26
CA LEU A 179 7.50 -2.39 18.57
C LEU A 179 6.30 -1.46 18.48
N VAL A 180 5.21 -2.01 17.97
CA VAL A 180 3.90 -1.37 17.94
C VAL A 180 2.93 -2.26 18.70
N ASP A 181 2.17 -1.67 19.62
CA ASP A 181 1.05 -2.33 20.26
C ASP A 181 -0.25 -1.91 19.57
N GLY A 182 -1.06 -2.89 19.17
CA GLY A 182 -2.31 -2.62 18.50
C GLY A 182 -3.06 -3.89 18.18
N SER A 183 -4.39 -3.78 18.12
CA SER A 183 -5.27 -4.91 17.81
C SER A 183 -5.25 -5.26 16.32
N VAL A 184 -4.11 -5.75 15.82
CA VAL A 184 -3.89 -6.22 14.45
C VAL A 184 -4.08 -7.73 14.32
N PHE A 185 -5.15 -8.26 14.92
CA PHE A 185 -5.52 -9.68 14.78
C PHE A 185 -6.33 -9.92 13.51
N GLY A 186 -6.06 -11.02 12.82
CA GLY A 186 -6.82 -11.48 11.66
C GLY A 186 -7.00 -12.97 11.70
#